data_AF-A0A7V9QS90-F1
#
_entry.id   AF-A0A7V9QS90-F1
#
_cell.length_a   1.000
_cell.length_b   1.000
_cell.length_c   1.000
_cell.angle_alpha   90.00
_cell.angle_beta   90.00
_cell.angle_gamma   90.00
#
_symmetry.space_group_name_H-M   'P 1'
#
loop_
_entity.id
_entity.type
_entity.pdbx_description
1 polymer ?
#
loop_
_entity_poly.entity_id
_entity_poly.type
_entity_poly.pdbx_seq_one_letter_code
_entity_poly.pdbx_strand_id
1 'polypeptide(L)'
;MTEAAARERGDNVKVKTVDTSSWYSNRRIRQPAGLAKTVIDADSDKILGAHLLGAHADEVINIFALAVRFGISASEIRQMIYTYPTSGSDVPYML
;
A
#
# COMPACT_ATOMS: atom_id res chain seq x y z
N MET A 1 9.74 2.31 -4.88
CA MET A 1 10.94 2.94 -4.27
C MET A 1 10.91 2.78 -2.75
N THR A 2 12.06 2.72 -2.08
CA THR A 2 12.14 2.71 -0.61
C THR A 2 11.98 4.12 -0.03
N GLU A 3 11.64 4.25 1.25
CA GLU A 3 11.59 5.57 1.92
C GLU A 3 12.96 6.26 1.91
N ALA A 4 14.04 5.52 2.16
CA ALA A 4 15.40 6.07 2.17
C ALA A 4 15.76 6.66 0.80
N ALA A 5 15.52 5.92 -0.28
CA ALA A 5 15.80 6.38 -1.65
C ALA A 5 14.96 7.61 -2.04
N ALA A 6 13.71 7.69 -1.56
CA ALA A 6 12.85 8.85 -1.80
C ALA A 6 13.39 10.12 -1.11
N ARG A 7 13.79 9.98 0.16
CA ARG A 7 14.37 11.08 0.93
C ARG A 7 15.74 11.51 0.37
N GLU A 8 16.56 10.58 -0.09
CA GLU A 8 17.85 10.88 -0.74
C GLU A 8 17.68 11.66 -2.06
N ARG A 9 16.60 11.39 -2.80
CA ARG A 9 16.25 12.17 -4.00
C ARG A 9 15.74 13.58 -3.68
N GLY A 10 15.42 13.86 -2.42
CA GLY A 10 14.86 15.14 -1.97
C GLY A 10 13.34 15.24 -2.16
N ASP A 11 12.64 14.12 -2.33
CA ASP A 11 11.18 14.13 -2.46
C ASP A 11 10.52 14.53 -1.12
N ASN A 12 9.47 15.33 -1.18
CA ASN A 12 8.59 15.56 -0.04
C ASN A 12 7.66 14.35 0.13
N VAL A 13 7.97 13.43 1.06
CA VAL A 13 7.25 12.16 1.19
C VAL A 13 6.34 12.07 2.41
N LYS A 14 5.13 11.57 2.19
CA LYS A 14 4.24 11.02 3.22
C LYS A 14 4.41 9.49 3.25
N VAL A 15 4.81 8.97 4.40
CA VAL A 15 5.00 7.54 4.62
C VAL A 15 3.95 7.03 5.58
N LYS A 16 3.21 5.99 5.19
CA LYS A 16 2.27 5.29 6.07
C LYS A 16 2.76 3.87 6.28
N THR A 17 3.05 3.52 7.53
CA THR A 17 3.37 2.15 7.95
C THR A 17 2.25 1.66 8.85
N VAL A 18 1.69 0.50 8.57
CA VAL A 18 0.58 -0.08 9.34
C VAL A 18 0.81 -1.56 9.55
N ASP A 19 0.65 -2.01 10.79
CA ASP A 19 0.55 -3.42 11.14
C ASP A 19 -0.84 -3.92 10.74
N THR A 20 -0.88 -4.91 9.85
CA THR A 20 -2.11 -5.48 9.31
C THR A 20 -2.42 -6.85 9.91
N SER A 21 -1.62 -7.36 10.85
CA SER A 21 -1.78 -8.70 11.46
C SER A 21 -3.16 -8.90 12.11
N SER A 22 -3.74 -7.83 12.65
CA SER A 22 -5.04 -7.83 13.31
C SER A 22 -6.23 -7.60 12.36
N TRP A 23 -5.99 -7.34 11.07
CA TRP A 23 -7.06 -7.10 10.10
C TRP A 23 -7.82 -8.38 9.78
N TYR A 24 -9.10 -8.24 9.42
CA TYR A 24 -9.98 -9.40 9.20
C TYR A 24 -9.46 -10.37 8.14
N SER A 25 -8.88 -9.84 7.05
CA SER A 25 -8.24 -10.58 5.95
C SER A 25 -7.14 -11.53 6.43
N ASN A 26 -6.29 -11.09 7.37
CA ASN A 26 -5.24 -11.89 7.98
C ASN A 26 -5.77 -12.80 9.10
N ARG A 27 -6.65 -12.28 9.97
CA ARG A 27 -7.22 -13.04 11.10
C ARG A 27 -7.98 -14.28 10.64
N ARG A 28 -8.78 -14.18 9.57
CA ARG A 28 -9.63 -15.30 9.10
C ARG A 28 -8.82 -16.51 8.63
N ILE A 29 -7.60 -16.29 8.15
CA ILE A 29 -6.68 -17.34 7.68
C ILE A 29 -5.60 -17.68 8.71
N ARG A 30 -5.68 -17.11 9.93
CA ARG A 30 -4.67 -17.26 10.99
C ARG A 30 -3.26 -16.84 10.57
N GLN A 31 -3.14 -15.81 9.73
CA GLN A 31 -1.85 -15.24 9.37
C GLN A 31 -1.37 -14.32 10.51
N PRO A 32 -0.28 -14.69 11.24
CA PRO A 32 0.10 -13.99 12.46
C PRO A 32 0.88 -12.70 12.21
N ALA A 33 1.45 -12.53 11.01
CA ALA A 33 2.27 -11.38 10.65
C ALA A 33 1.71 -10.70 9.40
N GLY A 34 1.57 -9.38 9.48
CA GLY A 34 1.13 -8.55 8.36
C GLY A 34 1.61 -7.11 8.54
N LEU A 35 2.13 -6.50 7.48
CA LEU A 35 2.55 -5.10 7.49
C LEU A 35 2.42 -4.51 6.09
N ALA A 36 1.99 -3.26 6.00
CA ALA A 36 2.05 -2.47 4.79
C ALA A 36 2.79 -1.17 5.06
N LYS A 37 3.67 -0.80 4.14
CA LYS A 37 4.35 0.49 4.11
C LYS A 37 4.23 1.13 2.74
N THR A 38 3.51 2.24 2.66
CA THR A 38 3.33 3.03 1.43
C THR A 38 4.13 4.32 1.51
N VAL A 39 4.74 4.71 0.40
CA VAL A 39 5.51 5.95 0.23
C VAL A 39 4.80 6.75 -0.85
N ILE A 40 4.30 7.92 -0.47
CA ILE A 40 3.47 8.79 -1.32
C ILE A 40 4.17 10.14 -1.38
N ASP A 41 4.24 10.71 -2.58
CA ASP A 41 4.65 12.09 -2.78
C ASP A 41 3.60 13.03 -2.19
N ALA A 42 3.98 13.88 -1.25
CA ALA A 42 3.05 14.74 -0.51
C ALA A 42 2.52 15.91 -1.35
N ASP A 43 3.22 16.30 -2.42
CA ASP A 43 2.87 17.44 -3.25
C ASP A 43 1.92 17.03 -4.38
N SER A 44 2.11 15.83 -4.95
CA SER A 44 1.38 15.32 -6.12
C SER A 44 0.40 14.19 -5.83
N ASP A 45 0.37 13.68 -4.58
CA ASP A 45 -0.42 12.52 -4.14
C ASP A 45 -0.09 11.22 -4.91
N LYS A 46 1.05 11.17 -5.64
CA LYS A 46 1.45 9.99 -6.41
C LYS A 46 2.11 8.94 -5.52
N ILE A 47 1.78 7.68 -5.78
CA ILE A 47 2.43 6.56 -5.09
C ILE A 47 3.83 6.38 -5.67
N LEU A 48 4.85 6.48 -4.81
CA LEU A 48 6.26 6.31 -5.16
C LEU A 48 6.76 4.89 -4.87
N GLY A 49 6.11 4.20 -3.94
CA GLY A 49 6.44 2.82 -3.61
C GLY A 49 5.51 2.21 -2.56
N ALA A 50 5.51 0.89 -2.50
CA ALA A 50 4.83 0.11 -1.48
C ALA A 50 5.69 -1.10 -1.10
N HIS A 51 5.61 -1.49 0.17
CA HIS A 51 6.26 -2.67 0.73
C HIS A 51 5.21 -3.42 1.54
N LEU A 52 4.96 -4.68 1.19
CA LEU A 52 3.91 -5.48 1.79
C LEU A 52 4.52 -6.74 2.39
N LEU A 53 4.02 -7.12 3.55
CA LEU A 53 4.33 -8.36 4.26
C LEU A 53 3.01 -8.99 4.68
N GLY A 54 2.84 -10.28 4.43
CA GLY A 54 1.65 -11.03 4.80
C GLY A 54 1.12 -11.89 3.66
N ALA A 55 -0.04 -12.49 3.87
CA ALA A 55 -0.66 -13.35 2.86
C ALA A 55 -1.13 -12.55 1.64
N HIS A 56 -0.96 -13.11 0.45
CA HIS A 56 -1.34 -12.51 -0.83
C HIS A 56 -0.64 -11.16 -1.14
N ALA A 57 0.49 -10.86 -0.49
CA ALA A 57 1.28 -9.66 -0.79
C ALA A 57 1.77 -9.65 -2.25
N ASP A 58 2.05 -10.81 -2.81
CA ASP A 58 2.42 -11.08 -4.20
C ASP A 58 1.32 -10.71 -5.21
N GLU A 59 0.04 -10.84 -4.83
CA GLU A 59 -1.07 -10.42 -5.66
C GLU A 59 -1.38 -8.92 -5.48
N VAL A 60 -1.49 -8.47 -4.23
CA VAL A 60 -1.86 -7.09 -3.89
C VAL A 60 -0.83 -6.07 -4.38
N ILE A 61 0.47 -6.42 -4.39
CA ILE A 61 1.53 -5.52 -4.86
C ILE A 61 1.32 -5.09 -6.32
N ASN A 62 0.62 -5.88 -7.14
CA ASN A 62 0.33 -5.52 -8.53
C ASN A 62 -0.54 -4.26 -8.64
N ILE A 63 -1.44 -4.00 -7.67
CA ILE A 63 -2.23 -2.76 -7.64
C ILE A 63 -1.31 -1.55 -7.47
N PHE A 64 -0.34 -1.63 -6.55
CA PHE A 64 0.64 -0.58 -6.33
C PHE A 64 1.62 -0.44 -7.50
N ALA A 65 2.03 -1.56 -8.13
CA ALA A 65 2.88 -1.54 -9.30
C ALA A 65 2.20 -0.82 -10.49
N LEU A 66 0.92 -1.07 -10.72
CA LEU A 66 0.10 -0.35 -11.69
C LEU A 66 0.00 1.13 -11.35
N ALA A 67 -0.28 1.46 -10.08
CA ALA A 67 -0.39 2.85 -9.63
C ALA A 67 0.92 3.62 -9.83
N VAL A 68 2.08 3.04 -9.50
CA VAL A 68 3.39 3.65 -9.74
C VAL A 68 3.64 3.80 -11.25
N ARG A 69 3.38 2.75 -12.04
CA ARG A 69 3.67 2.76 -13.48
C ARG A 69 2.85 3.78 -14.26
N PHE A 70 1.58 3.94 -13.91
CA PHE A 70 0.66 4.84 -14.60
C PHE A 70 0.48 6.18 -13.87
N GLY A 71 1.19 6.39 -12.76
CA GLY A 71 1.07 7.60 -11.95
C GLY A 71 -0.36 7.80 -11.46
N ILE A 72 -1.01 6.77 -10.91
CA ILE A 72 -2.32 6.89 -10.26
C ILE A 72 -2.10 7.47 -8.86
N SER A 73 -2.93 8.45 -8.45
CA SER A 73 -2.83 9.04 -7.11
C SER A 73 -3.33 8.10 -6.02
N ALA A 74 -2.85 8.30 -4.80
CA ALA A 74 -3.33 7.54 -3.64
C ALA A 74 -4.83 7.78 -3.41
N SER A 75 -5.33 8.99 -3.65
CA SER A 75 -6.75 9.31 -3.53
C SER A 75 -7.61 8.57 -4.55
N GLU A 76 -7.15 8.43 -5.80
CA GLU A 76 -7.85 7.62 -6.82
C GLU A 76 -7.90 6.14 -6.43
N ILE A 77 -6.80 5.59 -5.90
CA ILE A 77 -6.77 4.21 -5.41
C ILE A 77 -7.73 4.02 -4.22
N ARG A 78 -7.81 4.98 -3.28
CA ARG A 78 -8.76 4.90 -2.15
C ARG A 78 -10.23 4.92 -2.59
N GLN A 79 -10.55 5.51 -3.73
CA GLN A 79 -11.93 5.63 -4.23
C GLN A 79 -12.41 4.40 -5.02
N MET A 80 -11.51 3.49 -5.41
CA MET A 80 -11.88 2.27 -6.12
C MET A 80 -12.79 1.38 -5.24
N ILE A 81 -13.80 0.78 -5.86
CA ILE A 81 -14.64 -0.22 -5.21
C ILE A 81 -13.91 -1.56 -5.23
N TYR A 82 -13.62 -2.09 -4.04
CA TYR A 82 -13.01 -3.39 -3.86
C TYR A 82 -14.04 -4.43 -3.43
N THR A 83 -13.90 -5.65 -3.94
CA THR A 83 -14.63 -6.81 -3.44
C THR A 83 -14.18 -7.14 -2.03
N TYR A 84 -15.14 -7.23 -1.11
CA TYR A 84 -14.91 -7.57 0.30
C TYR A 84 -15.53 -8.94 0.63
N PRO A 85 -14.86 -9.82 1.41
CA PRO A 85 -13.54 -9.65 2.03
C PRO A 85 -12.39 -10.23 1.17
N THR A 86 -11.43 -9.38 0.77
CA THR A 86 -10.19 -9.76 0.07
C THR A 86 -8.97 -9.01 0.63
N SER A 87 -7.74 -9.50 0.41
CA SER A 87 -6.54 -8.70 0.71
C SER A 87 -6.47 -7.42 -0.14
N GLY A 88 -7.12 -7.41 -1.31
CA GLY A 88 -7.27 -6.21 -2.14
C GLY A 88 -8.15 -5.14 -1.46
N SER A 89 -9.23 -5.54 -0.78
CA SER A 89 -10.10 -4.59 -0.06
C SER A 89 -9.43 -3.86 1.11
N ASP A 90 -8.23 -4.30 1.51
CA ASP A 90 -7.43 -3.65 2.53
C ASP A 90 -6.63 -2.45 1.99
N VAL A 91 -6.40 -2.38 0.66
CA VAL A 91 -5.54 -1.36 0.01
C VAL A 91 -5.91 0.08 0.38
N PRO A 92 -7.19 0.51 0.39
CA PRO A 92 -7.54 1.87 0.78
C PRO A 92 -7.04 2.26 2.18
N TYR A 93 -6.98 1.29 3.09
CA TYR A 93 -6.53 1.50 4.47
C TYR A 93 -5.00 1.49 4.61
N MET A 94 -4.27 1.02 3.61
CA MET A 94 -2.80 1.06 3.55
C MET A 94 -2.25 2.43 3.11
N LEU A 95 -3.11 3.32 2.60
CA LEU A 95 -2.78 4.64 2.04
C LEU A 95 -3.06 5.81 2.98
#